data_AF-A0A1G2YH48-F1
#
_entry.id   AF-A0A1G2YH48-F1
#
_cell.length_a   1.000
_cell.length_b   1.000
_cell.length_c   1.000
_cell.angle_alpha   90.00
_cell.angle_beta   90.00
_cell.angle_gamma   90.00
#
_symmetry.space_group_name_H-M   'P 1'
#
loop_
_entity.id
_entity.type
_entity.pdbx_description
1 polymer ?
#
loop_
_entity_poly.entity_id
_entity_poly.type
_entity_poly.pdbx_seq_one_letter_code
_entity_poly.pdbx_strand_id
1 'polypeptide(L)'
;MNIADLFTEPPQSFRPIPFWFWNETNESKFNEELIKKQIDEFYEKGLGGFIIFNKPSYKKAEQFGFPIEEYLSDKWFNACRVAIEKGSSLGMEVWINDGFDFPPGDLGGKMEKLLPQAYQRELVFSKTDKLPRNTNDVLSIIANPKNNSSFEKTIDLNSGKKLTRRFS
;
A
#
# COMPACT_ATOMS: atom_id res chain seq x y z
N MET A 1 -14.46 -2.09 36.53
CA MET A 1 -13.13 -1.47 36.47
C MET A 1 -13.35 0.03 36.38
N ASN A 2 -12.78 0.82 37.29
CA ASN A 2 -12.91 2.27 37.23
C ASN A 2 -11.78 2.87 36.35
N ILE A 3 -11.87 4.15 35.99
CA ILE A 3 -10.88 4.79 35.11
C ILE A 3 -9.48 4.91 35.75
N ALA A 4 -9.40 5.02 37.07
CA ALA A 4 -8.13 5.07 37.78
C ALA A 4 -7.38 3.73 37.68
N ASP A 5 -8.11 2.61 37.81
CA ASP A 5 -7.54 1.26 37.64
C ASP A 5 -6.97 1.06 36.22
N LEU A 6 -7.71 1.52 35.19
CA LEU A 6 -7.26 1.48 33.78
C LEU A 6 -6.04 2.36 33.51
N PHE A 7 -5.83 3.40 34.31
CA PHE A 7 -4.69 4.29 34.15
C PHE A 7 -3.43 3.73 34.82
N THR A 8 -3.57 3.10 35.98
CA THR A 8 -2.46 2.45 36.69
C THR A 8 -2.00 1.18 36.01
N GLU A 9 -2.93 0.40 35.46
CA GLU A 9 -2.66 -0.85 34.75
C GLU A 9 -3.40 -0.88 33.42
N PRO A 10 -2.90 -0.17 32.38
CA PRO A 10 -3.56 -0.11 31.09
C PRO A 10 -3.64 -1.51 30.45
N PRO A 11 -4.83 -1.94 30.00
CA PRO A 11 -4.97 -3.19 29.30
C PRO A 11 -4.22 -3.14 27.96
N GLN A 12 -3.95 -4.32 27.41
CA GLN A 12 -3.09 -4.50 26.25
C GLN A 12 -3.47 -3.65 25.04
N SER A 13 -4.76 -3.40 24.81
CA SER A 13 -5.27 -2.59 23.71
C SER A 13 -4.85 -1.10 23.76
N PHE A 14 -4.35 -0.61 24.89
CA PHE A 14 -3.81 0.74 25.03
C PHE A 14 -2.28 0.78 24.95
N ARG A 15 -1.61 -0.37 24.85
CA ARG A 15 -0.16 -0.44 24.73
C ARG A 15 0.27 -0.09 23.30
N PRO A 16 1.45 0.53 23.12
CA PRO A 16 1.91 0.94 21.80
C PRO A 16 2.19 -0.27 20.88
N ILE A 17 1.96 -0.06 19.58
CA ILE A 17 2.21 -1.01 18.50
C ILE A 17 3.14 -0.30 17.48
N PRO A 18 4.47 -0.30 17.70
CA PRO A 18 5.40 0.37 16.81
C PRO A 18 5.68 -0.45 15.54
N PHE A 19 6.24 0.21 14.53
CA PHE A 19 6.86 -0.49 13.41
C PHE A 19 8.12 -1.23 13.85
N TRP A 20 8.23 -2.48 13.40
CA TRP A 20 9.44 -3.28 13.49
C TRP A 20 10.05 -3.42 12.09
N PHE A 21 11.08 -2.61 11.84
CA PHE A 21 11.76 -2.58 10.55
C PHE A 21 12.71 -3.76 10.41
N TRP A 22 12.42 -4.62 9.44
CA TRP A 22 13.35 -5.66 9.02
C TRP A 22 14.37 -5.05 8.07
N ASN A 23 15.52 -4.69 8.65
CA ASN A 23 16.66 -4.10 7.95
C ASN A 23 17.82 -5.09 7.75
N GLU A 24 17.73 -6.30 8.28
CA GLU A 24 18.73 -7.36 8.11
C GLU A 24 17.97 -8.68 7.99
N THR A 25 18.27 -9.48 6.97
CA THR A 25 17.49 -10.67 6.56
C THR A 25 18.37 -11.82 6.10
N ASN A 26 19.70 -11.66 6.22
CA ASN A 26 20.62 -12.75 6.03
C ASN A 26 20.37 -13.81 7.09
N GLU A 27 20.16 -15.07 6.69
CA GLU A 27 19.77 -16.16 7.59
C GLU A 27 20.75 -16.39 8.76
N SER A 28 22.03 -16.09 8.56
CA SER A 28 23.03 -16.21 9.63
C SER A 28 22.81 -15.22 10.79
N LYS A 29 22.13 -14.11 10.51
CA LYS A 29 21.87 -13.03 11.48
C LYS A 29 20.39 -12.88 11.80
N PHE A 30 19.50 -13.14 10.85
CA PHE A 30 18.07 -13.02 10.98
C PHE A 30 17.43 -14.39 10.83
N ASN A 31 17.24 -15.05 11.96
CA ASN A 31 16.70 -16.40 12.05
C ASN A 31 15.57 -16.47 13.10
N GLU A 32 14.94 -17.64 13.19
CA GLU A 32 13.81 -17.87 14.09
C GLU A 32 14.12 -17.57 15.56
N GLU A 33 15.33 -17.89 16.03
CA GLU A 33 15.74 -17.62 17.42
C GLU A 33 15.81 -16.10 17.68
N LEU A 34 16.44 -15.34 16.79
CA LEU A 34 16.51 -13.89 16.93
C LEU A 34 15.13 -13.24 16.87
N ILE A 35 14.28 -13.66 15.93
CA ILE A 35 12.89 -13.16 15.81
C ILE A 35 12.16 -13.36 17.13
N LYS A 36 12.22 -14.58 17.69
CA LYS A 36 11.54 -14.89 18.95
C LYS A 36 12.08 -14.07 20.11
N LYS A 37 13.41 -13.96 20.21
CA LYS A 37 14.08 -13.16 21.24
C LYS A 37 13.67 -11.68 21.18
N GLN A 38 13.63 -11.08 19.99
CA GLN A 38 13.23 -9.67 19.85
C GLN A 38 11.77 -9.46 20.28
N ILE A 39 10.89 -10.41 19.98
CA ILE A 39 9.49 -10.34 20.40
C ILE A 39 9.35 -10.51 21.92
N ASP A 40 10.14 -11.37 22.55
CA ASP A 40 10.21 -11.46 24.01
C ASP A 40 10.63 -10.11 24.62
N GLU A 41 11.66 -9.47 24.06
CA GLU A 41 12.10 -8.14 24.49
C GLU A 41 11.02 -7.06 24.29
N PHE A 42 10.21 -7.15 23.23
CA PHE A 42 9.08 -6.25 23.00
C PHE A 42 8.02 -6.39 24.08
N TYR A 43 7.68 -7.63 24.43
CA TYR A 43 6.72 -7.93 25.47
C TYR A 43 7.20 -7.48 26.85
N GLU A 44 8.47 -7.75 27.20
CA GLU A 44 9.10 -7.31 28.44
C GLU A 44 9.13 -5.79 28.59
N LYS A 45 9.31 -5.05 27.47
CA LYS A 45 9.26 -3.58 27.44
C LYS A 45 7.85 -3.01 27.46
N GLY A 46 6.81 -3.86 27.53
CA GLY A 46 5.42 -3.43 27.64
C GLY A 46 4.77 -3.03 26.31
N LEU A 47 5.29 -3.49 25.17
CA LEU A 47 4.62 -3.28 23.88
C LEU A 47 3.36 -4.14 23.78
N GLY A 48 2.33 -3.59 23.15
CA GLY A 48 1.07 -4.29 22.91
C GLY A 48 1.11 -5.17 21.67
N GLY A 49 2.04 -4.88 20.76
CA GLY A 49 2.09 -5.44 19.43
C GLY A 49 3.27 -4.90 18.64
N PHE A 50 3.32 -5.25 17.36
CA PHE A 50 4.26 -4.68 16.40
C PHE A 50 3.72 -4.79 14.97
N ILE A 51 4.17 -3.88 14.12
CA ILE A 51 3.88 -3.90 12.68
C ILE A 51 5.15 -4.33 11.94
N ILE A 52 5.15 -5.53 11.39
CA ILE A 52 6.24 -6.02 10.53
C ILE A 52 6.29 -5.13 9.30
N PHE A 53 7.45 -4.54 9.03
CA PHE A 53 7.65 -3.71 7.84
C PHE A 53 9.02 -4.04 7.22
N ASN A 54 8.98 -4.61 6.01
CA ASN A 54 10.16 -4.78 5.19
C ASN A 54 10.73 -3.42 4.79
N LYS A 55 11.95 -3.10 5.20
CA LYS A 55 12.56 -1.81 4.91
C LYS A 55 13.88 -2.00 4.15
N PRO A 56 13.81 -2.21 2.83
CA PRO A 56 14.99 -2.18 2.00
C PRO A 56 15.56 -0.76 1.97
N SER A 57 16.88 -0.67 1.80
CA SER A 57 17.58 0.61 1.66
C SER A 57 17.72 0.96 0.18
N TYR A 58 17.20 2.11 -0.23
CA TYR A 58 17.27 2.64 -1.60
C TYR A 58 18.66 2.68 -2.23
N LYS A 59 19.71 2.78 -1.43
CA LYS A 59 21.08 2.90 -1.94
C LYS A 59 21.74 1.55 -2.19
N LYS A 60 21.22 0.49 -1.56
CA LYS A 60 21.77 -0.88 -1.58
C LYS A 60 20.66 -1.86 -1.18
N ALA A 61 19.68 -2.07 -2.06
CA ALA A 61 18.54 -2.97 -1.81
C ALA A 61 18.98 -4.41 -1.45
N GLU A 62 20.21 -4.78 -1.80
CA GLU A 62 20.82 -6.08 -1.50
C GLU A 62 21.37 -6.21 -0.07
N GLN A 63 21.47 -5.12 0.71
CA GLN A 63 22.14 -5.14 2.03
C GLN A 63 21.21 -4.93 3.21
N PHE A 64 19.96 -4.52 2.98
CA PHE A 64 19.03 -4.24 4.05
C PHE A 64 17.63 -4.74 3.68
N GLY A 65 16.95 -5.39 4.62
CA GLY A 65 15.63 -5.96 4.42
C GLY A 65 15.61 -7.14 3.45
N PHE A 66 14.42 -7.68 3.16
CA PHE A 66 14.27 -8.70 2.14
C PHE A 66 14.44 -8.01 0.78
N PRO A 67 15.37 -8.47 -0.07
CA PRO A 67 15.52 -7.93 -1.41
C PRO A 67 14.26 -8.22 -2.24
N ILE A 68 14.09 -7.51 -3.37
CA ILE A 68 12.85 -7.59 -4.15
C ILE A 68 12.59 -9.02 -4.67
N GLU A 69 13.64 -9.80 -4.89
CA GLU A 69 13.59 -11.20 -5.31
C GLU A 69 13.07 -12.12 -4.20
N GLU A 70 13.36 -11.83 -2.93
CA GLU A 70 12.93 -12.62 -1.78
C GLU A 70 11.67 -12.07 -1.09
N TYR A 71 11.26 -10.84 -1.40
CA TYR A 71 10.02 -10.28 -0.86
C TYR A 71 8.79 -11.04 -1.37
N LEU A 72 7.91 -11.43 -0.44
CA LEU A 72 6.79 -12.35 -0.67
C LEU A 72 7.22 -13.76 -1.13
N SER A 73 8.46 -14.19 -0.83
CA SER A 73 8.89 -15.59 -0.98
C SER A 73 8.50 -16.44 0.23
N ASP A 74 8.64 -17.76 0.12
CA ASP A 74 8.44 -18.70 1.25
C ASP A 74 9.31 -18.35 2.46
N LYS A 75 10.53 -17.84 2.23
CA LYS A 75 11.43 -17.40 3.29
C LYS A 75 10.85 -16.21 4.07
N TRP A 76 10.30 -15.22 3.35
CA TRP A 76 9.64 -14.07 3.95
C TRP A 76 8.39 -14.47 4.73
N PHE A 77 7.54 -15.32 4.13
CA PHE A 77 6.33 -15.83 4.77
C PHE A 77 6.66 -16.69 6.00
N ASN A 78 7.74 -17.47 5.97
CA ASN A 78 8.18 -18.25 7.12
C ASN A 78 8.65 -17.36 8.27
N ALA A 79 9.41 -16.30 7.99
CA ALA A 79 9.78 -15.31 9.00
C ALA A 79 8.56 -14.62 9.62
N CYS A 80 7.57 -14.25 8.79
CA CYS A 80 6.31 -13.67 9.27
C CYS A 80 5.54 -14.65 10.14
N ARG A 81 5.43 -15.91 9.72
CA ARG A 81 4.77 -16.97 10.49
C ARG A 81 5.39 -17.12 11.88
N VAL A 82 6.71 -17.20 11.98
CA VAL A 82 7.42 -17.27 13.27
C VAL A 82 7.07 -16.08 14.15
N ALA A 83 7.08 -14.87 13.58
CA ALA A 83 6.78 -13.65 14.33
C ALA A 83 5.32 -13.61 14.82
N ILE A 84 4.37 -14.01 13.96
CA ILE A 84 2.94 -14.07 14.28
C ILE A 84 2.68 -15.10 15.37
N GLU A 85 3.22 -16.32 15.24
CA GLU A 85 3.04 -17.40 16.22
C GLU A 85 3.59 -16.97 17.59
N LYS A 86 4.80 -16.40 17.61
CA LYS A 86 5.41 -15.93 18.85
C LYS A 86 4.64 -14.76 19.47
N GLY A 87 4.33 -13.71 18.70
CA GLY A 87 3.56 -12.56 19.19
C GLY A 87 2.18 -12.96 19.73
N SER A 88 1.46 -13.80 18.99
CA SER A 88 0.15 -14.32 19.41
C SER A 88 0.23 -15.11 20.71
N SER A 89 1.30 -15.90 20.91
CA SER A 89 1.49 -16.66 22.17
C SER A 89 1.65 -15.76 23.42
N LEU A 90 2.03 -14.50 23.22
CA LEU A 90 2.17 -13.47 24.27
C LEU A 90 0.95 -12.52 24.31
N GLY A 91 -0.11 -12.83 23.56
CA GLY A 91 -1.29 -11.97 23.39
C GLY A 91 -1.05 -10.70 22.57
N MET A 92 0.14 -10.54 21.98
CA MET A 92 0.50 -9.32 21.24
C MET A 92 -0.26 -9.22 19.91
N GLU A 93 -0.56 -7.99 19.52
CA GLU A 93 -1.19 -7.68 18.24
C GLU A 93 -0.13 -7.57 17.13
N VAL A 94 -0.19 -8.48 16.16
CA VAL A 94 0.81 -8.55 15.08
C VAL A 94 0.18 -8.09 13.77
N TRP A 95 0.75 -7.05 13.18
CA TRP A 95 0.34 -6.50 11.89
C TRP A 95 1.45 -6.68 10.86
N ILE A 96 1.07 -6.67 9.58
CA ILE A 96 2.00 -6.65 8.46
C ILE A 96 1.71 -5.41 7.64
N ASN A 97 2.77 -4.65 7.32
CA ASN A 97 2.77 -3.66 6.26
C ASN A 97 3.40 -4.31 5.02
N ASP A 98 2.59 -4.45 3.97
CA ASP A 98 2.99 -5.05 2.70
C ASP A 98 3.63 -4.06 1.71
N GLY A 99 3.86 -2.82 2.15
CA GLY A 99 4.69 -1.86 1.43
C GLY A 99 6.14 -2.32 1.38
N PHE A 100 6.64 -2.53 0.16
CA PHE A 100 8.04 -2.94 -0.05
C PHE A 100 9.03 -1.81 0.25
N ASP A 101 8.73 -0.57 -0.12
CA ASP A 101 9.49 0.64 0.22
C ASP A 101 8.64 1.91 -0.06
N PHE A 102 9.20 3.12 -0.01
CA PHE A 102 8.55 4.36 -0.50
C PHE A 102 9.09 4.84 -1.88
N PRO A 103 8.25 5.09 -2.90
CA PRO A 103 6.81 4.91 -2.90
C PRO A 103 6.46 3.42 -2.83
N PRO A 104 5.40 3.05 -2.07
CA PRO A 104 4.94 1.68 -2.01
C PRO A 104 4.34 1.33 -3.37
N GLY A 105 5.10 0.59 -4.17
CA GLY A 105 4.59 -0.03 -5.39
C GLY A 105 3.95 -1.37 -5.07
N ASP A 106 2.84 -1.69 -5.73
CA ASP A 106 2.14 -2.97 -5.58
C ASP A 106 3.09 -4.15 -5.82
N LEU A 107 3.10 -5.11 -4.89
CA LEU A 107 3.98 -6.29 -4.93
C LEU A 107 5.47 -5.92 -5.08
N GLY A 108 5.89 -4.79 -4.52
CA GLY A 108 7.24 -4.25 -4.68
C GLY A 108 7.55 -3.76 -6.09
N GLY A 109 6.54 -3.24 -6.80
CA GLY A 109 6.67 -2.75 -8.18
C GLY A 109 6.60 -3.84 -9.24
N LYS A 110 6.31 -5.10 -8.87
CA LYS A 110 6.13 -6.21 -9.82
C LYS A 110 4.81 -6.11 -10.59
N MET A 111 3.80 -5.45 -10.02
CA MET A 111 2.46 -5.36 -10.60
C MET A 111 2.44 -4.68 -11.96
N GLU A 112 3.24 -3.64 -12.18
CA GLU A 112 3.32 -2.94 -13.48
C GLU A 112 3.71 -3.87 -14.63
N LYS A 113 4.60 -4.84 -14.38
CA LYS A 113 5.03 -5.82 -15.38
C LYS A 113 3.97 -6.90 -15.61
N LEU A 114 3.25 -7.30 -14.56
CA LEU A 114 2.26 -8.38 -14.61
C LEU A 114 0.93 -7.91 -15.19
N LEU A 115 0.48 -6.72 -14.82
CA LEU A 115 -0.81 -6.14 -15.19
C LEU A 115 -0.65 -4.64 -15.48
N PRO A 116 -0.04 -4.26 -16.63
CA PRO A 116 0.14 -2.86 -17.02
C PRO A 116 -1.16 -2.05 -17.02
N GLN A 117 -2.29 -2.71 -17.23
CA GLN A 117 -3.61 -2.10 -17.25
C GLN A 117 -4.19 -1.77 -15.88
N ALA A 118 -3.65 -2.35 -14.80
CA ALA A 118 -4.13 -2.18 -13.43
C ALA A 118 -3.52 -0.97 -12.71
N TYR A 119 -2.53 -0.30 -13.32
CA TYR A 119 -1.90 0.87 -12.73
C TYR A 119 -2.86 2.05 -12.63
N GLN A 120 -2.63 2.94 -11.66
CA GLN A 120 -3.37 4.18 -11.55
C GLN A 120 -3.25 4.99 -12.86
N ARG A 121 -4.39 5.38 -13.43
CA ARG A 121 -4.46 6.21 -14.63
C ARG A 121 -5.05 7.56 -14.29
N GLU A 122 -4.58 8.58 -14.99
CA GLU A 122 -5.16 9.91 -14.94
C GLU A 122 -6.01 10.19 -16.17
N LEU A 123 -7.05 11.01 -16.01
CA LEU A 123 -7.78 11.57 -17.14
C LEU A 123 -6.97 12.75 -17.68
N VAL A 124 -6.59 12.66 -18.95
CA VAL A 124 -5.93 13.75 -19.67
C VAL A 124 -6.91 14.44 -20.61
N PHE A 125 -6.71 15.72 -20.85
CA PHE A 125 -7.46 16.48 -21.85
C PHE A 125 -6.52 17.14 -22.85
N SER A 126 -6.98 17.31 -24.08
CA SER A 126 -6.30 18.09 -25.11
C SER A 126 -7.29 18.99 -25.83
N LYS A 127 -6.83 20.16 -26.30
CA LYS A 127 -7.63 21.11 -27.07
C LYS A 127 -7.26 20.99 -28.55
N THR A 128 -8.27 20.90 -29.41
CA THR A 128 -8.09 20.78 -30.86
C THR A 128 -9.26 21.44 -31.59
N ASP A 129 -8.99 22.03 -32.76
CA ASP A 129 -10.01 22.54 -33.67
C ASP A 129 -10.56 21.45 -34.61
N LYS A 130 -9.99 20.24 -34.55
CA LYS A 130 -10.38 19.08 -35.37
C LYS A 130 -10.79 17.92 -34.48
N LEU A 131 -11.87 17.24 -34.84
CA LEU A 131 -12.28 16.01 -34.17
C LEU A 131 -11.20 14.92 -34.34
N PRO A 132 -10.90 14.14 -33.29
CA PRO A 132 -9.95 13.04 -33.39
C PRO A 132 -10.48 11.95 -34.32
N ARG A 133 -9.60 11.39 -35.16
CA ARG A 133 -9.96 10.30 -36.10
C ARG A 133 -10.21 8.97 -35.37
N ASN A 134 -9.55 8.76 -34.23
CA ASN A 134 -9.72 7.60 -33.36
C ASN A 134 -10.26 8.08 -32.01
N THR A 135 -11.28 7.39 -31.50
CA THR A 135 -11.96 7.73 -30.24
C THR A 135 -11.94 6.60 -29.21
N ASN A 136 -11.19 5.52 -29.47
CA ASN A 136 -11.14 4.35 -28.59
C ASN A 136 -10.69 4.69 -27.15
N ASP A 137 -9.86 5.72 -27.00
CA ASP A 137 -9.35 6.19 -25.71
C ASP A 137 -9.97 7.55 -25.29
N VAL A 138 -11.05 7.99 -25.95
CA VAL A 138 -11.70 9.27 -25.69
C VAL A 138 -12.97 9.04 -24.87
N LEU A 139 -12.94 9.43 -23.60
CA LEU A 139 -14.12 9.34 -22.73
C LEU A 139 -15.23 10.30 -23.16
N SER A 140 -14.87 11.55 -23.49
CA SER A 140 -15.83 12.56 -23.95
C SER A 140 -15.19 13.64 -24.82
N ILE A 141 -16.01 14.26 -25.67
CA ILE A 141 -15.66 15.47 -26.42
C ILE A 141 -16.58 16.59 -25.97
N ILE A 142 -15.98 17.70 -25.55
CA ILE A 142 -16.67 18.93 -25.19
C ILE A 142 -16.43 19.94 -26.31
N ALA A 143 -17.50 20.33 -27.02
CA ALA A 143 -17.44 21.36 -28.04
C ALA A 143 -18.07 22.66 -27.53
N ASN A 144 -17.32 23.76 -27.57
CA ASN A 144 -17.84 25.10 -27.37
C ASN A 144 -18.18 25.70 -28.75
N PRO A 145 -19.48 25.86 -29.12
CA PRO A 145 -19.84 26.48 -30.38
C PRO A 145 -19.38 27.95 -30.38
N LYS A 146 -18.64 28.37 -31.42
CA LYS A 146 -18.06 29.72 -31.57
C LYS A 146 -19.05 30.89 -31.45
N ASN A 147 -20.35 30.64 -31.34
CA ASN A 147 -21.40 31.64 -31.23
C ASN A 147 -22.14 31.48 -29.89
N ASN A 148 -21.71 32.25 -28.90
CA ASN A 148 -22.47 32.81 -27.76
C ASN A 148 -23.79 32.11 -27.38
N SER A 149 -23.75 30.79 -27.21
CA SER A 149 -24.92 30.00 -26.90
C SER A 149 -24.50 29.03 -25.80
N SER A 150 -25.24 29.05 -24.71
CA SER A 150 -25.04 28.33 -23.44
C SER A 150 -25.19 26.81 -23.58
N PHE A 151 -24.62 26.25 -24.63
CA PHE A 151 -24.71 24.84 -24.99
C PHE A 151 -23.33 24.22 -25.00
N GLU A 152 -23.11 23.36 -24.01
CA GLU A 152 -22.02 22.40 -24.04
C GLU A 152 -22.56 21.09 -24.63
N LYS A 153 -21.97 20.62 -25.73
CA LYS A 153 -22.31 19.29 -26.27
C LYS A 153 -21.26 18.30 -25.80
N THR A 154 -21.65 17.43 -24.87
CA THR A 154 -20.84 16.29 -24.43
C THR A 154 -21.26 15.06 -25.22
N ILE A 155 -20.32 14.43 -25.90
CA ILE A 155 -20.57 13.10 -26.51
C ILE A 155 -19.85 12.09 -25.62
N ASP A 156 -20.61 11.26 -24.90
CA ASP A 156 -20.10 10.07 -24.22
C ASP A 156 -19.94 8.97 -25.27
N LEU A 157 -18.71 8.56 -25.50
CA LEU A 157 -18.36 7.61 -26.57
C LEU A 157 -18.40 6.15 -26.08
N ASN A 158 -18.47 5.92 -24.76
CA ASN A 158 -18.49 4.57 -24.18
C ASN A 158 -19.90 3.98 -24.08
N SER A 159 -20.92 4.83 -23.89
CA SER A 159 -22.33 4.38 -23.76
C SER A 159 -23.12 4.43 -25.07
N GLY A 160 -22.53 4.97 -26.14
CA GLY A 160 -23.24 5.27 -27.40
C GLY A 160 -24.36 6.31 -27.27
N LYS A 161 -24.57 6.90 -26.08
CA LYS A 161 -25.64 7.87 -25.80
C LYS A 161 -25.11 9.28 -25.98
N LYS A 162 -25.73 10.04 -26.90
CA LYS A 162 -25.55 11.49 -26.99
C LYS A 162 -26.24 12.16 -25.80
N LEU A 163 -25.47 12.70 -24.86
CA LEU A 163 -25.98 13.48 -23.74
C LEU A 163 -25.83 14.98 -24.04
N THR A 164 -26.94 15.64 -24.42
CA THR A 164 -26.92 17.11 -24.56
C THR A 164 -27.37 17.70 -23.23
N ARG A 165 -26.49 18.43 -22.54
CA ARG A 165 -26.82 19.11 -21.28
C ARG A 165 -26.81 20.63 -21.52
N ARG A 166 -27.91 21.28 -21.14
CA ARG A 166 -28.04 22.75 -21.20
C ARG A 166 -27.79 23.26 -19.78
N PHE A 167 -26.79 24.10 -19.60
CA PHE A 167 -26.61 24.80 -18.32
C PHE A 167 -27.40 26.12 -18.43
N SER A 168 -28.35 26.30 -17.50
CA SER A 168 -29.14 27.52 -17.33
C SER A 168 -28.33 28.60 -16.64
#